data_AF-A0AAD0U8K4-F1
#
_entry.id   AF-A0AAD0U8K4-F1
#
_cell.length_a   1.000
_cell.length_b   1.000
_cell.length_c   1.000
_cell.angle_alpha   90.00
_cell.angle_beta   90.00
_cell.angle_gamma   90.00
#
_symmetry.space_group_name_H-M   'P 1'
#
loop_
_entity.id
_entity.type
_entity.pdbx_description
1 polymer ?
#
loop_
_entity_poly.entity_id
_entity_poly.type
_entity_poly.pdbx_seq_one_letter_code
_entity_poly.pdbx_strand_id
1 'polypeptide(L)'
;MIDAFPGGWDAMAAALGMTRDALSNRVYERKGQAVRTQHSLEMQAFTSTTLFAEAIAAASGGVFVKLITPGSVDREDLHSKFQELWARLGELSRAYTAYTDDNHIDAREKADLQRISNEIQRTMQELMALMFQIYCSHEQEPVSGA
;
A
#
# COMPACT_ATOMS: atom_id res chain seq x y z
N MET A 1 10.12 7.96 -5.23
CA MET A 1 10.00 8.90 -4.08
C MET A 1 10.51 10.28 -4.43
N ILE A 2 11.78 10.46 -4.87
CA ILE A 2 12.30 11.80 -5.21
C ILE A 2 11.46 12.48 -6.31
N ASP A 3 11.14 11.76 -7.39
CA ASP A 3 10.32 12.32 -8.49
C ASP A 3 8.87 12.61 -8.08
N ALA A 4 8.38 11.97 -7.01
CA ALA A 4 7.05 12.21 -6.46
C ALA A 4 7.01 13.42 -5.52
N PHE A 5 8.17 13.95 -5.12
CA PHE A 5 8.24 15.12 -4.23
C PHE A 5 8.26 16.40 -5.06
N PRO A 6 7.37 17.38 -4.78
CA PRO A 6 7.39 18.66 -5.47
C PRO A 6 8.76 19.34 -5.36
N GLY A 7 9.37 19.66 -6.51
CA GLY A 7 10.74 20.21 -6.56
C GLY A 7 11.86 19.16 -6.59
N GLY A 8 11.53 17.87 -6.64
CA GLY A 8 12.46 16.78 -6.96
C GLY A 8 13.67 16.70 -6.03
N TRP A 9 14.85 16.55 -6.63
CA TRP A 9 16.11 16.31 -5.91
C TRP A 9 16.47 17.40 -4.91
N ASP A 10 16.42 18.68 -5.33
CA ASP A 10 16.85 19.79 -4.49
C ASP A 10 15.91 19.98 -3.30
N ALA A 11 14.60 19.93 -3.54
CA ALA A 11 13.60 20.07 -2.49
C ALA A 11 13.64 18.89 -1.51
N MET A 12 13.79 17.65 -2.01
CA MET A 12 13.89 16.47 -1.14
C MET A 12 15.16 16.51 -0.28
N ALA A 13 16.29 16.91 -0.85
CA ALA A 13 17.54 17.05 -0.10
C ALA A 13 17.40 18.10 1.02
N ALA A 14 16.80 19.25 0.69
CA ALA A 14 16.51 20.30 1.68
C ALA A 14 15.56 19.80 2.78
N ALA A 15 14.51 19.06 2.43
CA ALA A 15 13.57 18.48 3.40
C ALA A 15 14.25 17.47 4.35
N LEU A 16 15.25 16.73 3.86
CA LEU A 16 16.08 15.81 4.66
C LEU A 16 17.25 16.51 5.38
N GLY A 17 17.34 17.85 5.31
CA GLY A 17 18.40 18.61 5.96
C GLY A 17 19.80 18.34 5.41
N MET A 18 19.93 18.00 4.13
CA MET A 18 21.21 17.71 3.49
C MET A 18 21.35 18.38 2.11
N THR A 19 22.56 18.39 1.55
CA THR A 19 22.78 18.92 0.19
C THR A 19 22.31 17.92 -0.87
N ARG A 20 21.99 18.40 -2.08
CA ARG A 20 21.66 17.55 -3.23
C ARG A 20 22.73 16.49 -3.48
N ASP A 21 24.01 16.87 -3.43
CA ASP A 21 25.13 15.95 -3.62
C ASP A 21 25.21 14.89 -2.50
N ALA A 22 24.92 15.29 -1.26
CA ALA A 22 24.88 14.37 -0.13
C ALA A 22 23.76 13.32 -0.29
N LEU A 23 22.58 13.74 -0.76
CA LEU A 23 21.49 12.82 -1.08
C LEU A 23 21.84 11.93 -2.27
N SER A 24 22.37 12.50 -3.36
CA SER A 24 22.78 11.77 -4.56
C SER A 24 23.82 10.69 -4.25
N ASN A 25 24.83 11.01 -3.44
CA ASN A 25 25.83 10.03 -3.04
C ASN A 25 25.23 8.86 -2.24
N ARG A 26 24.22 9.11 -1.40
CA ARG A 26 23.51 8.05 -0.66
C ARG A 26 22.62 7.19 -1.55
N VAL A 27 21.92 7.80 -2.51
CA VAL A 27 21.02 7.09 -3.43
C VAL A 27 21.81 6.19 -4.40
N TYR A 28 22.96 6.67 -4.89
CA TYR A 28 23.83 5.89 -5.80
C TYR A 28 24.92 5.09 -5.06
N GLU A 29 24.79 4.96 -3.74
CA GLU A 29 25.71 4.23 -2.87
C GLU A 29 27.20 4.58 -3.03
N ARG A 30 27.49 5.84 -3.38
CA ARG A 30 28.86 6.31 -3.68
C ARG A 30 29.69 6.39 -2.40
N LYS A 31 30.91 5.87 -2.47
CA LYS A 31 31.88 5.86 -1.36
C LYS A 31 31.32 5.16 -0.11
N GLY A 32 30.49 4.13 -0.29
CA GLY A 32 29.91 3.36 0.81
C GLY A 32 28.84 4.11 1.62
N GLN A 33 28.35 5.25 1.12
CA GLN A 33 27.19 5.91 1.69
C GLN A 33 25.93 5.17 1.26
N ALA A 34 24.86 5.21 2.04
CA ALA A 34 23.57 4.65 1.67
C ALA A 34 22.44 5.48 2.27
N VAL A 35 21.24 5.38 1.69
CA VAL A 35 20.04 5.94 2.30
C VAL A 35 19.69 5.08 3.52
N ARG A 36 19.68 5.69 4.71
CA ARG A 36 19.28 5.00 5.94
C ARG A 36 17.78 4.75 5.91
N THR A 37 17.34 3.65 6.53
CA THR A 37 15.91 3.30 6.68
C THR A 37 15.08 4.48 7.17
N GLN A 38 15.58 5.23 8.15
CA GLN A 38 14.91 6.43 8.68
C GLN A 38 14.66 7.49 7.60
N HIS A 39 15.65 7.80 6.76
CA HIS A 39 15.46 8.75 5.66
C HIS A 39 14.48 8.19 4.61
N SER A 40 14.50 6.89 4.33
CA SER A 40 13.51 6.29 3.42
C SER A 40 12.08 6.42 3.94
N LEU A 41 11.88 6.28 5.26
CA LEU A 41 10.59 6.52 5.92
C LEU A 41 10.18 8.00 5.86
N GLU A 42 11.11 8.94 6.05
CA GLU A 42 10.85 10.38 5.91
C GLU A 42 10.49 10.74 4.46
N MET A 43 11.24 10.24 3.48
CA MET A 43 10.99 10.46 2.05
C MET A 43 9.61 9.95 1.63
N GLN A 44 9.19 8.77 2.09
CA GLN A 44 7.85 8.27 1.78
C GLN A 44 6.77 9.13 2.46
N ALA A 45 7.00 9.59 3.71
CA ALA A 45 6.06 10.44 4.45
C ALA A 45 5.90 11.81 3.77
N PHE A 46 7.00 12.46 3.38
CA PHE A 46 6.99 13.73 2.66
C PHE A 46 6.24 13.67 1.33
N THR A 47 6.22 12.50 0.69
CA THR A 47 5.53 12.29 -0.58
C THR A 47 4.13 11.71 -0.41
N SER A 48 3.71 11.42 0.82
CA SER A 48 2.47 10.68 1.11
C SER A 48 2.35 9.35 0.34
N THR A 49 3.48 8.72 0.01
CA THR A 49 3.55 7.44 -0.70
C THR A 49 3.92 6.29 0.24
N THR A 50 3.76 5.06 -0.24
CA THR A 50 4.10 3.82 0.46
C THR A 50 5.19 3.03 -0.27
N LEU A 51 5.89 3.66 -1.20
CA LEU A 51 6.87 3.01 -2.10
C LEU A 51 7.98 2.28 -1.36
N PHE A 52 8.48 2.82 -0.25
CA PHE A 52 9.51 2.16 0.54
C PHE A 52 8.96 0.92 1.25
N ALA A 53 7.79 1.04 1.89
CA ALA A 53 7.14 -0.09 2.55
C ALA A 53 6.77 -1.21 1.56
N GLU A 54 6.26 -0.85 0.39
CA GLU A 54 5.97 -1.77 -0.72
C GLU A 54 7.23 -2.49 -1.20
N ALA A 55 8.34 -1.77 -1.38
CA ALA A 55 9.61 -2.36 -1.80
C ALA A 55 10.15 -3.36 -0.76
N ILE A 56 10.08 -3.03 0.54
CA ILE A 56 10.51 -3.95 1.61
C ILE A 56 9.61 -5.18 1.68
N ALA A 57 8.29 -5.02 1.55
CA ALA A 57 7.36 -6.14 1.54
C ALA A 57 7.65 -7.06 0.35
N ALA A 58 7.79 -6.51 -0.86
CA ALA A 58 8.11 -7.26 -2.06
C ALA A 58 9.46 -7.99 -1.95
N ALA A 59 10.50 -7.33 -1.43
CA ALA A 59 11.81 -7.95 -1.18
C ALA A 59 11.74 -9.09 -0.15
N SER A 60 10.74 -9.06 0.73
CA SER A 60 10.48 -10.08 1.75
C SER A 60 9.49 -11.16 1.29
N GLY A 61 9.07 -11.14 0.01
CA GLY A 61 8.09 -12.09 -0.53
C GLY A 61 6.64 -11.85 -0.08
N GLY A 62 6.35 -10.68 0.48
CA GLY A 62 5.02 -10.26 0.92
C GLY A 62 4.44 -9.13 0.07
N VAL A 63 3.26 -8.65 0.47
CA VAL A 63 2.63 -7.45 -0.08
C VAL A 63 2.34 -6.47 1.06
N PHE A 64 2.63 -5.19 0.82
CA PHE A 64 2.26 -4.14 1.76
C PHE A 64 0.79 -3.77 1.53
N VAL A 65 0.00 -3.78 2.60
CA VAL A 65 -1.36 -3.25 2.56
C VAL A 65 -1.48 -2.06 3.50
N LYS A 66 -1.77 -0.89 2.93
CA LYS A 66 -2.04 0.33 3.70
C LYS A 66 -3.37 0.13 4.43
N LEU A 67 -3.32 0.15 5.75
CA LEU A 67 -4.53 0.15 6.56
C LEU A 67 -5.28 1.48 6.35
N ILE A 68 -6.59 1.37 6.13
CA ILE A 68 -7.47 2.53 6.03
C ILE A 68 -7.85 2.93 7.45
N THR A 69 -7.65 4.21 7.80
CA THR A 69 -8.21 4.75 9.04
C THR A 69 -9.72 4.84 8.86
N PRO A 70 -10.53 4.15 9.69
CA PRO A 70 -11.97 4.17 9.52
C PRO A 70 -12.52 5.60 9.69
N GLY A 71 -13.30 6.08 8.72
CA GLY A 71 -14.09 7.31 8.82
C GLY A 71 -15.47 7.04 9.44
N SER A 72 -16.38 8.00 9.52
CA SER A 72 -17.78 7.70 9.88
C SER A 72 -18.45 6.96 8.72
N VAL A 73 -18.45 5.63 8.75
CA VAL A 73 -18.93 4.77 7.67
C VAL A 73 -20.13 3.95 8.17
N ASP A 74 -21.16 3.78 7.33
CA ASP A 74 -22.44 3.13 7.67
C ASP A 74 -22.43 1.62 7.28
N ARG A 75 -23.38 0.83 7.79
CA ARG A 75 -23.52 -0.61 7.48
C ARG A 75 -23.75 -0.90 5.99
N GLU A 76 -24.33 0.05 5.25
CA GLU A 76 -24.53 -0.06 3.81
C GLU A 76 -23.19 -0.13 3.04
N ASP A 77 -22.16 0.53 3.57
CA ASP A 77 -20.81 0.49 3.02
C ASP A 77 -20.15 -0.88 3.23
N LEU A 78 -20.48 -1.59 4.32
CA LEU A 78 -19.94 -2.94 4.58
C LEU A 78 -20.46 -3.96 3.57
N HIS A 79 -21.77 -3.97 3.31
CA HIS A 79 -22.35 -4.88 2.31
C HIS A 79 -21.77 -4.60 0.92
N SER A 80 -21.67 -3.32 0.55
CA SER A 80 -21.08 -2.89 -0.72
C SER A 80 -19.63 -3.37 -0.87
N LYS A 81 -18.83 -3.30 0.20
CA LYS A 81 -17.44 -3.79 0.19
C LYS A 81 -17.33 -5.31 0.03
N PHE A 82 -18.26 -6.08 0.61
CA PHE A 82 -18.32 -7.53 0.34
C PHE A 82 -18.58 -7.83 -1.14
N GLN A 83 -19.53 -7.11 -1.76
CA GLN A 83 -19.83 -7.30 -3.18
C GLN A 83 -18.65 -6.88 -4.08
N GLU A 84 -17.97 -5.80 -3.73
CA GLU A 84 -16.76 -5.37 -4.42
C GLU A 84 -15.67 -6.46 -4.36
N LEU A 85 -15.42 -7.05 -3.18
CA LEU A 85 -14.44 -8.13 -3.02
C LEU A 85 -14.76 -9.32 -3.92
N TRP A 86 -16.03 -9.74 -3.97
CA TRP A 86 -16.47 -10.84 -4.84
C TRP A 86 -16.32 -10.51 -6.33
N ALA A 87 -16.64 -9.29 -6.74
CA ALA A 87 -16.46 -8.85 -8.12
C ALA A 87 -14.98 -8.93 -8.54
N ARG A 88 -14.06 -8.52 -7.65
CA ARG A 88 -12.61 -8.58 -7.88
C ARG A 88 -12.07 -10.01 -7.93
N LEU A 89 -12.54 -10.89 -7.05
CA LEU A 89 -12.22 -12.31 -7.14
C LEU A 89 -12.71 -12.93 -8.46
N GLY A 90 -13.89 -12.53 -8.92
CA GLY A 90 -14.41 -12.91 -10.23
C GLY A 90 -13.55 -12.38 -11.39
N GLU A 91 -13.06 -11.14 -11.30
CA GLU A 91 -12.10 -10.56 -12.27
C GLU A 91 -10.82 -11.39 -12.33
N LEU A 92 -10.22 -11.71 -11.18
CA LEU A 92 -9.02 -12.54 -11.08
C LEU A 92 -9.24 -13.92 -11.72
N SER A 93 -10.37 -14.56 -11.43
CA SER A 93 -10.69 -15.88 -12.00
C SER A 93 -10.77 -15.83 -13.53
N ARG A 94 -11.42 -14.81 -14.10
CA ARG A 94 -11.52 -14.65 -15.56
C ARG A 94 -10.16 -14.38 -16.19
N ALA A 95 -9.37 -13.49 -15.59
CA ALA A 95 -8.02 -13.17 -16.07
C ALA A 95 -7.12 -14.40 -16.03
N TYR A 96 -7.14 -15.16 -14.93
CA TYR A 96 -6.39 -16.41 -14.82
C TYR A 96 -6.77 -17.42 -15.91
N THR A 97 -8.06 -17.66 -16.14
CA THR A 97 -8.50 -18.59 -17.20
C THR A 97 -8.06 -18.11 -18.58
N ALA A 98 -8.12 -16.81 -18.87
CA ALA A 98 -7.69 -16.27 -20.15
C ALA A 98 -6.16 -16.37 -20.35
N TYR A 99 -5.37 -16.03 -19.34
CA TYR A 99 -3.91 -15.99 -19.41
C TYR A 99 -3.23 -17.35 -19.21
N THR A 100 -4.00 -18.43 -19.00
CA THR A 100 -3.44 -19.79 -18.88
C THR A 100 -3.83 -20.68 -20.06
N ASP A 101 -4.61 -20.18 -21.02
CA ASP A 101 -5.07 -20.94 -22.19
C ASP A 101 -3.89 -21.42 -23.07
N ASP A 102 -2.81 -20.63 -23.13
CA ASP A 102 -1.58 -20.93 -23.86
C ASP A 102 -0.49 -21.59 -23.00
N ASN A 103 -0.79 -21.88 -21.72
CA ASN A 103 0.17 -22.33 -20.70
C ASN A 103 1.38 -21.40 -20.47
N HIS A 104 1.27 -20.11 -20.81
CA HIS A 104 2.37 -19.17 -20.64
C HIS A 104 1.90 -17.79 -20.19
N ILE A 105 2.18 -17.42 -18.94
CA ILE A 105 1.91 -16.07 -18.44
C ILE A 105 3.05 -15.14 -18.81
N ASP A 106 2.78 -14.17 -19.67
CA ASP A 106 3.76 -13.16 -20.08
C ASP A 106 3.98 -12.05 -19.01
N ALA A 107 4.91 -11.14 -19.26
CA ALA A 107 5.23 -10.07 -18.32
C ALA A 107 4.07 -9.07 -18.10
N ARG A 108 3.27 -8.81 -19.14
CA ARG A 108 2.10 -7.91 -19.08
C ARG A 108 0.98 -8.58 -18.29
N GLU A 109 0.70 -9.85 -18.55
CA GLU A 109 -0.32 -10.64 -17.87
C GLU A 109 0.02 -10.83 -16.40
N LYS A 110 1.29 -11.10 -16.09
CA LYS A 110 1.78 -11.11 -14.72
C LYS A 110 1.54 -9.78 -14.01
N ALA A 111 1.86 -8.65 -14.67
CA ALA A 111 1.64 -7.33 -14.09
C ALA A 111 0.15 -7.05 -13.85
N ASP A 112 -0.73 -7.51 -14.74
CA ASP A 112 -2.18 -7.37 -14.60
C ASP A 112 -2.74 -8.24 -13.46
N LEU A 113 -2.31 -9.50 -13.35
CA LEU A 113 -2.66 -10.38 -12.23
C LEU A 113 -2.21 -9.80 -10.88
N GLN A 114 -1.01 -9.22 -10.84
CA GLN A 114 -0.49 -8.54 -9.65
C GLN A 114 -1.33 -7.30 -9.30
N ARG A 115 -1.73 -6.51 -10.30
CA ARG A 115 -2.64 -5.37 -10.10
C ARG A 115 -3.96 -5.80 -9.49
N ILE A 116 -4.61 -6.83 -10.05
CA ILE A 116 -5.89 -7.36 -9.54
C ILE A 116 -5.72 -7.89 -8.11
N SER A 117 -4.65 -8.63 -7.84
CA SER A 117 -4.33 -9.13 -6.49
C SER A 117 -4.19 -7.99 -5.47
N ASN A 118 -3.50 -6.90 -5.84
CA ASN A 118 -3.35 -5.74 -4.97
C ASN A 118 -4.69 -5.06 -4.67
N GLU A 119 -5.60 -5.00 -5.65
CA GLU A 119 -6.95 -4.46 -5.48
C GLU A 119 -7.80 -5.34 -4.54
N ILE A 120 -7.72 -6.66 -4.67
CA ILE A 120 -8.37 -7.63 -3.75
C ILE A 120 -7.89 -7.41 -2.33
N GLN A 121 -6.57 -7.33 -2.12
CA GLN A 121 -5.99 -7.14 -0.80
C GLN A 121 -6.39 -5.81 -0.16
N ARG A 122 -6.41 -4.72 -0.94
CA ARG A 122 -6.92 -3.42 -0.48
C ARG A 122 -8.37 -3.51 -0.04
N THR A 123 -9.23 -4.06 -0.90
CA THR A 123 -10.67 -4.21 -0.62
C THR A 123 -10.91 -5.06 0.62
N MET A 124 -10.13 -6.13 0.80
CA MET A 124 -10.19 -6.98 1.99
C MET A 124 -9.81 -6.22 3.27
N GLN A 125 -8.75 -5.41 3.24
CA GLN A 125 -8.38 -4.62 4.43
C GLN A 125 -9.38 -3.52 4.75
N GLU A 126 -9.96 -2.87 3.74
CA GLU A 126 -11.09 -1.95 3.92
C GLU A 126 -12.27 -2.64 4.58
N LEU A 127 -12.65 -3.81 4.07
CA LEU A 127 -13.72 -4.62 4.64
C LEU A 127 -13.46 -4.97 6.10
N MET A 128 -12.25 -5.45 6.44
CA MET A 128 -11.85 -5.75 7.82
C MET A 128 -11.93 -4.52 8.73
N ALA A 129 -11.45 -3.36 8.26
CA ALA A 129 -11.51 -2.11 9.02
C ALA A 129 -12.96 -1.70 9.31
N LEU A 130 -13.86 -1.81 8.32
CA LEU A 130 -15.29 -1.54 8.50
C LEU A 130 -15.96 -2.52 9.47
N MET A 131 -15.66 -3.82 9.35
CA MET A 131 -16.18 -4.82 10.28
C MET A 131 -15.77 -4.50 11.72
N PHE A 132 -14.50 -4.22 11.97
CA PHE A 132 -14.05 -3.86 13.32
C PHE A 132 -14.63 -2.54 13.79
N GLN A 133 -14.76 -1.54 12.92
CA GLN A 133 -15.43 -0.32 13.31
C GLN A 133 -16.89 -0.56 13.71
N ILE A 134 -17.67 -1.31 12.93
CA ILE A 134 -19.09 -1.53 13.21
C ILE A 134 -19.29 -2.43 14.44
N TYR A 135 -18.48 -3.48 14.58
CA TYR A 135 -18.71 -4.53 15.56
C TYR A 135 -17.82 -4.45 16.81
N CYS A 136 -16.64 -3.82 16.75
CA CYS A 136 -15.76 -3.61 17.91
C CYS A 136 -15.91 -2.23 18.56
N SER A 137 -16.51 -1.23 17.91
CA SER A 137 -16.80 0.06 18.56
C SER A 137 -17.88 -0.02 19.65
N HIS A 138 -18.55 -1.17 19.82
CA HIS A 138 -19.52 -1.42 20.88
C HIS A 138 -18.90 -1.90 22.21
N GLU A 139 -17.58 -2.02 22.29
CA GLU A 139 -16.89 -2.56 23.48
C GLU A 139 -16.57 -1.49 24.55
N GLN A 140 -17.10 -0.26 24.41
CA GLN A 140 -16.97 0.84 25.36
C GLN A 140 -18.32 1.39 25.84
N GLU A 141 -19.21 0.53 26.33
CA GLU A 141 -20.17 0.97 27.36
C GLU A 141 -19.75 0.36 28.71
N PRO A 142 -19.27 1.16 29.68
CA PRO A 142 -19.13 0.63 31.02
C PRO A 142 -20.53 0.28 31.52
N VAL A 143 -20.70 -0.98 31.95
CA VAL A 143 -21.86 -1.42 32.73
C VAL A 143 -21.91 -0.59 34.00
N SER A 144 -22.59 0.56 33.94
CA SER A 144 -23.01 1.30 35.11
C SER A 144 -24.28 0.64 35.62
N GLY A 145 -24.14 -0.25 36.59
CA GLY A 145 -25.28 -0.70 37.40
C GLY A 145 -25.15 -2.12 37.93
N ALA A 146 -24.58 -2.25 39.13
CA ALA A 146 -25.11 -3.03 40.25
C ALA A 146 -24.28 -2.73 41.51
#